data_AF-D7CRS1-F1
#
_entry.id   AF-D7CRS1-F1
#
_cell.length_a   1.000
_cell.length_b   1.000
_cell.length_c   1.000
_cell.angle_alpha   90.00
_cell.angle_beta   90.00
_cell.angle_gamma   90.00
#
_symmetry.space_group_name_H-M   'P 1'
#
loop_
_entity.id
_entity.type
_entity.pdbx_description
1 polymer ?
#
loop_
_entity_poly.entity_id
_entity_poly.type
_entity_poly.pdbx_seq_one_letter_code
_entity_poly.pdbx_strand_id
1 'polypeptide(L)'
;MSSETSSAFGRLFGTGLGARLFALIALVGGLHALLMLGLEVNRFLYTESEIRRLQGELSALRQEAEELRAVLRHRHDATFREQLARQQGFVYPDELRVVTRPQPRAQSDGGQGDGARGGAESAATPDPLPSADEAR
;
A
#
# COMPACT_ATOMS: atom_id res chain seq x y z
N MET A 1 -49.64 63.27 -2.73
CA MET A 1 -48.23 63.57 -2.40
C MET A 1 -47.43 62.27 -2.24
N SER A 2 -47.39 61.41 -3.28
CA SER A 2 -46.80 60.06 -3.17
C SER A 2 -45.89 59.67 -4.34
N SER A 3 -45.55 60.61 -5.22
CA SER A 3 -44.78 60.35 -6.44
C SER A 3 -43.29 60.71 -6.36
N GLU A 4 -42.83 61.41 -5.32
CA GLU A 4 -41.45 61.92 -5.28
C GLU A 4 -40.42 60.93 -4.71
N THR A 5 -40.82 59.99 -3.85
CA THR A 5 -39.90 59.06 -3.19
C THR A 5 -39.42 57.91 -4.08
N SER A 6 -40.16 57.59 -5.15
CA SER A 6 -39.78 56.53 -6.11
C SER A 6 -38.58 56.93 -6.98
N SER A 7 -38.39 58.22 -7.26
CA SER A 7 -37.33 58.71 -8.15
C SER A 7 -35.93 58.83 -7.51
N ALA A 8 -35.87 58.80 -6.17
CA ALA A 8 -34.61 58.92 -5.44
C ALA A 8 -33.89 57.56 -5.31
N PHE A 9 -34.67 56.48 -5.17
CA PHE A 9 -34.13 55.12 -5.07
C PHE A 9 -33.46 54.68 -6.38
N GLY A 10 -34.05 55.01 -7.54
CA GLY A 10 -33.48 54.72 -8.86
C GLY A 10 -32.22 55.53 -9.21
N ARG A 11 -31.97 56.67 -8.55
CA ARG A 11 -30.76 57.50 -8.75
C ARG A 11 -29.61 57.14 -7.81
N LEU A 12 -29.89 56.57 -6.63
CA LEU A 12 -28.86 56.04 -5.73
C LEU A 12 -28.26 54.72 -6.26
N PHE A 13 -29.06 53.92 -6.99
CA PHE A 13 -28.60 52.81 -7.81
C PHE A 13 -28.24 53.28 -9.22
N GLY A 14 -27.42 54.32 -9.32
CA GLY A 14 -26.81 54.71 -10.60
C GLY A 14 -26.24 53.47 -11.28
N THR A 15 -26.58 53.27 -12.54
CA THR A 15 -26.40 52.05 -13.34
C THR A 15 -25.03 51.39 -13.27
N GLY A 16 -23.98 52.13 -12.85
CA GLY A 16 -22.65 51.57 -12.58
C GLY A 16 -22.45 50.94 -11.20
N LEU A 17 -23.00 51.49 -10.11
CA LEU A 17 -22.71 51.00 -8.74
C LEU A 17 -23.44 49.69 -8.44
N GLY A 18 -24.73 49.62 -8.78
CA GLY A 18 -25.54 48.41 -8.59
C GLY A 18 -25.01 47.24 -9.42
N ALA A 19 -24.63 47.49 -10.67
CA ALA A 19 -24.02 46.47 -11.54
C ALA A 19 -22.68 45.96 -10.99
N ARG A 20 -21.83 46.85 -10.46
CA ARG A 20 -20.55 46.46 -9.83
C ARG A 20 -20.75 45.63 -8.56
N LEU A 21 -21.69 46.02 -7.69
CA LEU A 21 -22.04 45.25 -6.49
C LEU A 21 -22.56 43.86 -6.84
N PHE A 22 -23.46 43.77 -7.82
CA PHE A 22 -23.96 42.49 -8.30
C PHE A 22 -22.85 41.62 -8.90
N ALA A 23 -21.97 42.21 -9.71
CA ALA A 23 -20.82 41.52 -10.28
C ALA A 23 -19.86 40.98 -9.19
N LEU A 24 -19.61 41.76 -8.13
CA LEU A 24 -18.80 41.32 -6.99
C LEU A 24 -19.46 40.16 -6.24
N ILE A 25 -20.75 40.24 -5.94
CA ILE A 25 -21.48 39.17 -5.28
C ILE A 25 -21.49 37.90 -6.14
N ALA A 26 -21.74 38.04 -7.45
CA ALA A 26 -21.70 36.91 -8.39
C ALA A 26 -20.30 36.28 -8.46
N LEU A 27 -19.24 37.10 -8.45
CA LEU A 27 -17.86 36.61 -8.49
C LEU A 27 -17.48 35.89 -7.19
N VAL A 28 -17.84 36.45 -6.03
CA VAL A 28 -17.60 35.80 -4.73
C VAL A 28 -18.43 34.52 -4.59
N GLY A 29 -19.71 34.56 -4.97
CA GLY A 29 -20.59 33.39 -4.94
C GLY A 29 -20.15 32.30 -5.89
N GLY A 30 -19.72 32.65 -7.11
CA GLY A 30 -19.17 31.71 -8.09
C GLY A 30 -17.87 31.08 -7.60
N LEU A 31 -16.96 31.89 -7.04
CA LEU A 31 -15.73 31.38 -6.43
C LEU A 31 -16.03 30.41 -5.27
N HIS A 32 -16.99 30.77 -4.41
CA HIS A 32 -17.40 29.92 -3.30
C HIS A 32 -18.01 28.59 -3.77
N ALA A 33 -18.89 28.63 -4.76
CA ALA A 33 -19.49 27.43 -5.34
C ALA A 33 -18.43 26.52 -5.97
N LEU A 34 -17.44 27.11 -6.66
CA LEU A 34 -16.35 26.36 -7.26
C LEU A 34 -15.44 25.70 -6.20
N LEU A 35 -15.16 26.40 -5.11
CA LEU A 35 -14.42 25.84 -3.97
C LEU A 35 -15.17 24.67 -3.32
N MET A 36 -16.47 24.83 -3.05
CA MET A 36 -17.30 23.75 -2.50
C MET A 36 -17.35 22.54 -3.42
N LEU A 37 -17.50 22.76 -4.74
CA LEU A 37 -17.48 21.68 -5.72
C LEU A 37 -16.13 20.95 -5.74
N GLY A 38 -15.01 21.68 -5.72
CA GLY A 38 -13.68 21.10 -5.68
C GLY A 38 -13.43 20.25 -4.43
N LEU A 39 -13.84 20.74 -3.26
CA LEU A 39 -13.74 20.00 -2.00
C LEU A 39 -14.60 18.73 -2.01
N GLU A 40 -15.81 18.81 -2.57
CA GLU A 40 -16.72 17.67 -2.66
C GLU A 40 -16.16 16.60 -3.60
N VAL A 41 -15.62 16.99 -4.76
CA VAL A 41 -14.96 16.05 -5.68
C VAL A 41 -13.76 15.39 -5.02
N ASN A 42 -12.91 16.16 -4.33
CA ASN A 42 -11.77 15.60 -3.61
C ASN A 42 -12.21 14.61 -2.52
N ARG A 43 -13.24 14.96 -1.75
CA ARG A 43 -13.83 14.07 -0.74
C ARG A 43 -14.38 12.79 -1.35
N PHE A 44 -15.06 12.91 -2.50
CA PHE A 44 -15.63 11.79 -3.21
C PHE A 44 -14.53 10.82 -3.70
N LEU A 45 -13.48 11.34 -4.33
CA LEU A 45 -12.36 10.54 -4.82
C LEU A 45 -11.62 9.81 -3.69
N TYR A 46 -11.38 10.51 -2.58
CA TYR A 46 -10.76 9.89 -1.40
C TYR A 46 -11.62 8.74 -0.86
N THR A 47 -12.91 8.98 -0.69
CA THR A 47 -13.86 7.98 -0.18
C THR A 47 -13.94 6.77 -1.10
N GLU A 48 -13.99 6.98 -2.41
CA GLU A 48 -14.01 5.90 -3.38
C GLU A 48 -12.73 5.05 -3.33
N SER A 49 -11.56 5.68 -3.19
CA SER A 49 -10.30 4.96 -3.06
C SER A 49 -10.26 4.09 -1.80
N GLU A 50 -10.77 4.62 -0.69
CA GLU A 50 -10.81 3.91 0.59
C GLU A 50 -11.79 2.72 0.53
N ILE A 51 -12.95 2.92 -0.11
CA ILE A 51 -13.91 1.83 -0.36
C ILE A 51 -13.27 0.71 -1.18
N ARG A 52 -12.57 1.05 -2.27
CA ARG A 52 -11.90 0.04 -3.12
C ARG A 52 -10.83 -0.72 -2.34
N ARG A 53 -10.04 -0.03 -1.51
CA ARG A 53 -9.04 -0.64 -0.63
C ARG A 53 -9.68 -1.63 0.33
N LEU A 54 -10.71 -1.19 1.06
CA LEU A 54 -11.43 -2.02 2.02
C LEU A 54 -12.12 -3.22 1.34
N GLN A 55 -12.68 -3.04 0.14
CA GLN A 55 -13.26 -4.13 -0.63
C GLN A 55 -12.19 -5.17 -1.03
N GLY A 56 -10.99 -4.71 -1.41
CA GLY A 56 -9.85 -5.58 -1.69
C GLY A 56 -9.45 -6.39 -0.46
N GLU A 57 -9.24 -5.74 0.68
CA GLU A 57 -8.91 -6.41 1.95
C GLU A 57 -9.97 -7.42 2.36
N LEU A 58 -11.26 -7.05 2.24
CA LEU A 58 -12.38 -7.92 2.57
C LEU A 58 -12.44 -9.14 1.65
N SER A 59 -12.12 -8.99 0.36
CA SER A 59 -12.05 -10.11 -0.59
C SER A 59 -10.91 -11.08 -0.24
N ALA A 60 -9.73 -10.57 0.11
CA ALA A 60 -8.59 -11.37 0.53
C ALA A 60 -8.91 -12.15 1.82
N LEU A 61 -9.51 -11.48 2.80
CA LEU A 61 -9.88 -12.11 4.08
C LEU A 61 -10.96 -13.19 3.89
N ARG A 62 -11.90 -12.99 2.97
CA ARG A 62 -12.89 -14.01 2.61
C ARG A 62 -12.23 -15.23 1.98
N GLN A 63 -11.28 -15.01 1.07
CA GLN A 63 -10.53 -16.09 0.44
C GLN A 63 -9.75 -16.89 1.49
N GLU A 64 -9.00 -16.21 2.36
CA GLU A 64 -8.25 -16.87 3.44
C GLU A 64 -9.17 -17.67 4.37
N ALA A 65 -10.33 -17.11 4.75
CA ALA A 65 -11.30 -17.82 5.56
C ALA A 65 -11.88 -19.05 4.85
N GLU A 66 -12.05 -19.00 3.53
CA GLU A 66 -12.53 -20.13 2.74
C GLU A 66 -11.47 -21.23 2.59
N GLU A 67 -10.20 -20.84 2.39
CA GLU A 67 -9.05 -21.74 2.42
C GLU A 67 -8.94 -22.44 3.79
N LEU A 68 -9.03 -21.70 4.89
CA LEU A 68 -9.03 -22.26 6.24
C LEU A 68 -10.19 -23.23 6.46
N ARG A 69 -11.40 -22.88 6.00
CA ARG A 69 -12.56 -23.80 6.05
C ARG A 69 -12.31 -25.05 5.21
N ALA A 70 -11.63 -24.95 4.07
CA ALA A 70 -11.26 -26.10 3.26
C ALA A 70 -10.30 -27.04 4.00
N VAL A 71 -9.31 -26.49 4.69
CA VAL A 71 -8.40 -27.27 5.56
C VAL A 71 -9.17 -27.94 6.70
N LEU A 72 -10.06 -27.20 7.37
CA LEU A 72 -10.86 -27.73 8.48
C LEU A 72 -11.80 -28.86 8.07
N ARG A 73 -12.30 -28.88 6.83
CA ARG A 73 -13.09 -30.00 6.30
C ARG A 73 -12.33 -31.32 6.31
N HIS A 74 -11.01 -31.28 6.16
CA HIS A 74 -10.13 -32.45 6.16
C HIS A 74 -9.52 -32.75 7.53
N ARG A 75 -9.99 -32.12 8.62
CA ARG A 75 -9.40 -32.27 9.97
C ARG A 75 -9.33 -33.71 10.49
N HIS A 76 -10.23 -34.57 10.03
CA HIS A 76 -10.34 -35.97 10.47
C HIS A 76 -9.60 -36.94 9.53
N ASP A 77 -9.06 -36.45 8.42
CA ASP A 77 -8.26 -37.24 7.50
C ASP A 77 -6.81 -37.33 8.01
N ALA A 78 -6.41 -38.53 8.42
CA ALA A 78 -5.07 -38.78 8.95
C ALA A 78 -3.98 -38.51 7.90
N THR A 79 -4.23 -38.85 6.62
CA THR A 79 -3.26 -38.68 5.54
C THR A 79 -3.07 -37.20 5.19
N PHE A 80 -4.16 -36.43 5.19
CA PHE A 80 -4.12 -34.98 4.98
C PHE A 80 -3.32 -34.28 6.09
N ARG A 81 -3.53 -34.65 7.36
CA ARG A 81 -2.78 -34.08 8.48
C ARG A 81 -1.29 -34.40 8.40
N GLU A 82 -0.93 -35.62 8.03
CA GLU A 82 0.47 -36.01 7.84
C GLU A 82 1.12 -35.16 6.74
N GLN A 83 0.46 -35.01 5.59
CA GLN A 83 0.95 -34.18 4.50
C GLN A 83 1.11 -32.71 4.91
N LEU A 84 0.14 -32.16 5.64
CA LEU A 84 0.19 -30.79 6.15
C LEU A 84 1.35 -30.61 7.14
N ALA A 85 1.57 -31.58 8.05
CA ALA A 85 2.68 -31.58 8.98
C ALA A 85 4.03 -31.59 8.25
N ARG A 86 4.16 -32.42 7.20
CA ARG A 86 5.37 -32.46 6.35
C ARG A 86 5.62 -31.14 5.61
N GLN A 87 4.57 -30.48 5.11
CA GLN A 87 4.68 -29.15 4.48
C GLN A 87 5.13 -28.07 5.47
N GLN A 88 4.74 -28.19 6.74
CA GLN A 88 5.19 -27.32 7.83
C GLN A 88 6.60 -27.68 8.34
N GLY A 89 7.23 -28.70 7.77
CA GLY A 89 8.58 -29.14 8.13
C GLY A 89 8.62 -30.06 9.36
N PHE A 90 7.48 -30.53 9.85
CA PHE A 90 7.42 -31.54 10.89
C PHE A 90 7.88 -32.89 10.35
N VAL A 91 8.68 -33.60 11.14
CA VAL A 91 9.24 -34.92 10.81
C VAL A 91 9.06 -35.78 12.05
N TYR A 92 8.62 -37.02 11.85
CA TYR A 92 8.45 -37.92 12.99
C TYR A 92 9.82 -38.29 13.61
N PRO A 93 9.89 -38.49 14.93
CA PRO A 93 11.15 -38.82 15.60
C PRO A 93 11.79 -40.12 15.07
N ASP A 94 10.98 -41.05 14.58
CA ASP A 94 11.43 -42.34 14.05
C ASP A 94 11.71 -42.30 12.52
N GLU A 95 11.56 -41.14 11.88
CA GLU A 95 11.68 -40.98 10.43
C GLU A 95 13.10 -40.55 10.03
N LEU A 96 13.74 -41.34 9.16
CA LEU A 96 15.14 -41.18 8.80
C LEU A 96 15.30 -40.12 7.70
N ARG A 97 15.82 -38.93 8.05
CA ARG A 97 16.13 -37.87 7.08
C ARG A 97 17.48 -38.11 6.39
N VAL A 98 17.46 -38.34 5.08
CA VAL A 98 18.67 -38.37 4.26
C VAL A 98 19.00 -36.96 3.79
N VAL A 99 20.02 -36.34 4.38
CA VAL A 99 20.56 -35.06 3.90
C VAL A 99 21.60 -35.33 2.83
N THR A 100 21.21 -35.28 1.56
CA THR A 100 22.17 -35.25 0.45
C THR A 100 22.88 -33.91 0.43
N ARG A 101 24.10 -33.87 0.98
CA ARG A 101 25.00 -32.74 0.74
C ARG A 101 25.51 -32.83 -0.70
N PRO A 102 25.51 -31.73 -1.48
CA PRO A 102 26.19 -31.72 -2.76
C PRO A 102 27.65 -32.08 -2.51
N GLN A 103 28.07 -33.20 -3.08
CA GLN A 103 29.46 -33.66 -2.99
C GLN A 103 30.32 -32.55 -3.59
N PRO A 104 31.25 -31.95 -2.83
CA PRO A 104 32.17 -30.97 -3.40
C PRO A 104 32.87 -31.70 -4.53
N ARG A 105 32.64 -31.23 -5.77
CA ARG A 105 33.39 -31.72 -6.92
C ARG A 105 34.85 -31.60 -6.52
N ALA A 106 35.54 -32.73 -6.42
CA ALA A 106 36.97 -32.73 -6.20
C ALA A 106 37.54 -31.75 -7.22
N GLN A 107 38.14 -30.66 -6.73
CA GLN A 107 39.03 -29.84 -7.53
C GLN A 107 40.04 -30.84 -8.09
N SER A 108 39.91 -31.16 -9.37
CA SER A 108 40.88 -31.97 -10.07
C SER A 108 42.16 -31.14 -10.08
N ASP A 109 43.01 -31.45 -9.12
CA ASP A 109 44.38 -30.98 -9.04
C ASP A 109 45.11 -31.51 -10.28
N GLY A 110 45.07 -30.67 -11.31
CA GLY A 110 45.77 -30.82 -12.57
C GLY A 110 46.40 -29.47 -12.86
N GLY A 111 47.51 -29.20 -12.19
CA GLY A 111 48.34 -28.03 -12.47
C GLY A 111 48.83 -28.03 -13.92
N GLN A 112 48.78 -26.86 -14.56
CA GLN A 112 49.91 -26.20 -15.24
C GLN A 112 49.35 -24.96 -15.95
N GLY A 113 49.78 -23.78 -15.53
CA GLY A 113 49.42 -22.53 -16.20
C GLY A 113 49.84 -21.30 -15.40
N ASP A 114 51.13 -20.99 -15.47
CA ASP A 114 51.71 -19.70 -15.08
C ASP A 114 50.86 -18.52 -15.59
N GLY A 115 50.55 -17.59 -14.69
CA GLY A 115 49.77 -16.41 -15.00
C GLY A 115 49.80 -15.42 -13.86
N ALA A 116 50.91 -14.69 -13.77
CA ALA A 116 51.16 -13.66 -12.79
C ALA A 116 50.09 -12.55 -12.74
N ARG A 117 50.05 -11.91 -11.55
CA ARG A 117 49.60 -10.55 -11.23
C ARG A 117 48.18 -10.38 -10.67
N GLY A 118 48.17 -10.05 -9.37
CA GLY A 118 47.65 -8.75 -8.91
C GLY A 118 46.17 -8.72 -8.56
N GLY A 119 45.89 -8.59 -7.26
CA GLY A 119 44.53 -8.32 -6.79
C GLY A 119 44.36 -8.66 -5.32
N ALA A 120 45.04 -7.91 -4.45
CA ALA A 120 44.67 -7.86 -3.05
C ALA A 120 43.35 -7.09 -2.94
N GLU A 121 42.22 -7.80 -2.91
CA GLU A 121 40.92 -7.24 -2.49
C GLU A 121 40.34 -8.09 -1.37
N SER A 122 40.75 -7.68 -0.16
CA SER A 122 39.92 -7.53 1.03
C SER A 122 38.69 -8.42 1.10
N ALA A 123 38.82 -9.52 1.83
CA ALA A 123 37.68 -10.23 2.39
C ALA A 123 36.88 -9.25 3.26
N ALA A 124 35.74 -8.80 2.75
CA ALA A 124 34.75 -8.08 3.52
C ALA A 124 34.22 -9.02 4.61
N THR A 125 34.68 -8.80 5.84
CA THR A 125 34.01 -9.24 7.06
C THR A 125 32.58 -8.68 7.01
N PRO A 126 31.53 -9.51 7.00
CA PRO A 126 30.17 -8.99 7.11
C PRO A 126 30.01 -8.31 8.48
N ASP A 127 29.47 -7.09 8.46
CA ASP A 127 29.18 -6.29 9.65
C ASP A 127 28.39 -7.12 10.67
N PRO A 128 28.76 -7.10 11.97
CA PRO A 128 27.92 -7.68 13.01
C PRO A 128 26.60 -6.89 13.06
N LEU A 129 25.49 -7.62 13.12
CA LEU A 129 24.15 -7.05 13.30
C LEU A 129 24.12 -6.18 14.57
N PRO A 130 23.38 -5.04 14.56
CA PRO A 130 23.24 -4.20 15.74
C PRO A 130 22.59 -4.99 16.88
N SER A 131 23.25 -4.99 18.03
CA SER A 131 22.73 -5.55 19.28
C SER A 131 21.47 -4.80 19.73
N ALA A 132 20.50 -5.53 20.24
CA ALA A 132 19.15 -5.07 20.59
C ALA A 132 19.05 -4.00 21.71
N ASP A 133 20.17 -3.45 22.17
CA ASP A 133 20.24 -2.47 23.25
C ASP A 133 20.21 -1.00 22.79
N GLU A 134 20.25 -0.71 21.48
CA GLU A 134 20.24 0.67 20.96
C GLU A 134 18.85 1.22 20.57
N ALA A 135 17.77 0.49 20.84
CA ALA A 135 16.39 0.89 20.50
C ALA A 135 15.56 1.36 21.71
N ARG A 136 16.16 2.13 22.62
CA ARG A 136 15.43 2.79 23.72
C ARG A 136 15.82 4.25 23.88
#